data_AF-A0A7Y1SXK0-F1
#
_entry.id   AF-A0A7Y1SXK0-F1
#
_cell.length_a   1.000
_cell.length_b   1.000
_cell.length_c   1.000
_cell.angle_alpha   90.00
_cell.angle_beta   90.00
_cell.angle_gamma   90.00
#
_symmetry.space_group_name_H-M   'P 1'
#
loop_
_entity.id
_entity.type
_entity.pdbx_description
1 polymer ?
#
loop_
_entity_poly.entity_id
_entity_poly.type
_entity_poly.pdbx_seq_one_letter_code
_entity_poly.pdbx_strand_id
1 'polypeptide(L)'
;MAPSRTATRLSFAKIPEVQPLPDLLSVQHESFQWFLDEGLQQLFAEIFPIEDFTGTLALDLSDHWFGEPALSIADAKERDANYSQALFVTARFMNKNTGEIKEQQVFLGDFPMMTANGTFIVNGTERVVVSQLVRSPGVYFDSSIDKASDRDVYSAKLIPGRGAWLEFDADKKDTIGVRVDRKRRQYVTTFLRALGIAETDEEILALFDNSESIINTLEKDPTDNRDEALLDLYRKLRPGELTTVESARGLINTLFFNTKRYDLTRVGRYKLDTKFGRDVDLSKYDREVDGLLSTDDMLDAIRYLVNLHARTDGYRTDDIDHFGNRRIRTVGELIQNQIRVGLTRLERVVRERMTTQDPEVITPQSLINIRPVVASIKEFFGTSQLSQFMDQPNPLAGLTHRRRLSALGPGGLSRERAGFEVRDVHSSHYGRMCPIETPEGPNIGLIGTLASYAKVNRYGFIETPYRQVVNGKVTTKVDYLT
;
A
#
# COMPACT_ATOMS: atom_id res chain seq x y z
N MET A 1 33.90 6.48 23.84
CA MET A 1 32.96 5.55 24.51
C MET A 1 33.57 5.13 25.84
N ALA A 2 32.97 5.50 26.97
CA ALA A 2 33.36 4.93 28.25
C ALA A 2 33.04 3.42 28.23
N PRO A 3 33.93 2.54 28.70
CA PRO A 3 33.62 1.13 28.78
C PRO A 3 32.41 0.96 29.70
N SER A 4 31.35 0.34 29.17
CA SER A 4 30.24 -0.16 29.98
C SER A 4 30.83 -0.92 31.15
N ARG A 5 30.62 -0.45 32.37
CA ARG A 5 30.91 -1.24 33.57
C ARG A 5 30.01 -2.46 33.48
N THR A 6 30.54 -3.57 32.99
CA THR A 6 29.92 -4.88 33.10
C THR A 6 29.93 -5.25 34.57
N ALA A 7 28.93 -4.77 35.30
CA ALA A 7 28.61 -5.31 36.61
C ALA A 7 28.34 -6.80 36.40
N THR A 8 29.16 -7.67 37.00
CA THR A 8 28.95 -9.12 36.98
C THR A 8 27.61 -9.42 37.63
N ARG A 9 26.60 -9.70 36.81
CA ARG A 9 25.24 -10.04 37.23
C ARG A 9 25.11 -11.56 37.25
N LEU A 10 24.72 -12.12 38.40
CA LEU A 10 24.39 -13.54 38.51
C LEU A 10 23.10 -13.82 37.73
N SER A 11 23.13 -14.81 36.83
CA SER A 11 21.98 -15.24 36.04
C SER A 11 21.49 -16.60 36.52
N PHE A 12 20.17 -16.75 36.68
CA PHE A 12 19.51 -18.02 37.02
C PHE A 12 18.97 -18.75 35.77
N ALA A 13 19.36 -18.31 34.57
CA ALA A 13 18.89 -18.92 33.32
C ALA A 13 19.34 -20.38 33.22
N LYS A 14 18.37 -21.29 33.00
CA LYS A 14 18.61 -22.73 32.77
C LYS A 14 18.66 -23.12 31.29
N ILE A 15 18.22 -22.20 30.42
CA ILE A 15 18.13 -22.41 28.97
C ILE A 15 19.19 -21.51 28.32
N PRO A 16 20.02 -22.03 27.40
CA PRO A 16 21.01 -21.22 26.71
C PRO A 16 20.34 -20.22 25.76
N GLU A 17 20.90 -19.02 25.69
CA GLU A 17 20.57 -18.05 24.64
C GLU A 17 21.15 -18.54 23.32
N VAL A 18 20.30 -18.78 22.32
CA VAL A 18 20.72 -19.36 21.02
C VAL A 18 21.03 -18.27 20.00
N GLN A 19 20.36 -17.11 20.12
CA GLN A 19 20.54 -15.98 19.23
C GLN A 19 20.50 -14.70 20.08
N PRO A 20 21.43 -13.76 19.88
CA PRO A 20 21.37 -12.47 20.56
C PRO A 20 20.18 -11.64 20.07
N LEU A 21 19.72 -10.72 20.91
CA LEU A 21 18.71 -9.74 20.51
C LEU A 21 19.16 -8.99 19.24
N PRO A 22 18.27 -8.83 18.25
CA PRO A 22 18.57 -8.02 17.07
C PRO A 22 18.66 -6.54 17.46
N ASP A 23 19.19 -5.71 16.55
CA ASP A 23 19.06 -4.26 16.71
C ASP A 23 17.58 -3.88 16.80
N LEU A 24 17.21 -3.31 17.94
CA LEU A 24 15.84 -2.95 18.26
C LEU A 24 15.35 -1.72 17.47
N LEU A 25 16.25 -0.97 16.83
CA LEU A 25 15.90 0.18 15.99
C LEU A 25 15.95 -0.11 14.49
N SER A 26 16.35 -1.33 14.09
CA SER A 26 16.41 -1.78 12.69
C SER A 26 15.16 -1.44 11.88
N VAL A 27 13.96 -1.63 12.44
CA VAL A 27 12.69 -1.32 11.75
C VAL A 27 12.57 0.15 11.28
N GLN A 28 13.20 1.09 11.99
CA GLN A 28 13.24 2.50 11.61
C GLN A 28 14.38 2.76 10.63
N HIS A 29 15.60 2.31 10.97
CA HIS A 29 16.80 2.60 10.18
C HIS A 29 16.81 1.90 8.83
N GLU A 30 16.57 0.58 8.79
CA GLU A 30 16.57 -0.20 7.54
C GLU A 30 15.48 0.30 6.59
N SER A 31 14.30 0.66 7.13
CA SER A 31 13.19 1.20 6.35
C SER A 31 13.51 2.57 5.73
N PHE A 32 14.10 3.48 6.52
CA PHE A 32 14.44 4.81 6.02
C PHE A 32 15.63 4.76 5.05
N GLN A 33 16.62 3.91 5.32
CA GLN A 33 17.76 3.70 4.44
C GLN A 33 17.31 3.14 3.08
N TRP A 34 16.47 2.09 3.07
CA TRP A 34 15.86 1.58 1.85
C TRP A 34 15.13 2.66 1.05
N PHE A 35 14.40 3.56 1.73
CA PHE A 35 13.70 4.65 1.07
C PHE A 35 14.66 5.62 0.37
N LEU A 36 15.79 5.96 0.99
CA LEU A 36 16.80 6.85 0.41
C LEU A 36 17.51 6.20 -0.79
N ASP A 37 17.85 4.92 -0.67
CA ASP A 37 18.65 4.19 -1.66
C ASP A 37 17.82 3.75 -2.88
N GLU A 38 16.63 3.19 -2.65
CA GLU A 38 15.79 2.61 -3.69
C GLU A 38 14.43 3.31 -3.82
N GLY A 39 13.80 3.67 -2.70
CA GLY A 39 12.41 4.12 -2.67
C GLY A 39 12.16 5.42 -3.46
N LEU A 40 13.08 6.38 -3.39
CA LEU A 40 13.02 7.62 -4.18
C LEU A 40 13.21 7.37 -5.66
N GLN A 41 14.19 6.53 -6.03
CA GLN A 41 14.45 6.20 -7.43
C GLN A 41 13.25 5.48 -8.06
N GLN A 42 12.67 4.50 -7.35
CA GLN A 42 11.44 3.81 -7.78
C GLN A 42 10.28 4.79 -7.97
N LEU A 43 10.21 5.82 -7.11
CA LEU A 43 9.16 6.82 -7.19
C LEU A 43 9.35 7.79 -8.38
N PHE A 44 10.58 8.17 -8.70
CA PHE A 44 10.84 8.98 -9.89
C PHE A 44 10.55 8.18 -11.17
N ALA A 45 11.03 6.94 -11.26
CA ALA A 45 10.73 6.04 -12.38
C ALA A 45 9.23 5.74 -12.55
N GLU A 46 8.42 5.89 -11.48
CA GLU A 46 6.97 5.74 -11.54
C GLU A 46 6.27 6.90 -12.24
N ILE A 47 6.75 8.12 -12.03
CA ILE A 47 6.04 9.35 -12.41
C ILE A 47 6.61 9.93 -13.70
N PHE A 48 7.92 9.77 -13.90
CA PHE A 48 8.66 10.29 -15.03
C PHE A 48 8.93 9.17 -16.06
N PRO A 49 8.94 9.48 -17.36
CA PRO A 49 8.78 10.82 -17.94
C PRO A 49 7.34 11.34 -17.89
N ILE A 50 7.23 12.66 -17.71
CA ILE A 50 5.99 13.41 -17.85
C ILE A 50 5.94 13.95 -19.27
N GLU A 51 4.92 13.58 -20.01
CA GLU A 51 4.70 14.06 -21.38
C GLU A 51 3.56 15.08 -21.41
N ASP A 52 3.59 15.97 -22.39
CA ASP A 52 2.45 16.83 -22.70
C ASP A 52 1.31 16.04 -23.36
N PHE A 53 0.19 16.70 -23.68
CA PHE A 53 -0.97 16.02 -24.28
C PHE A 53 -0.69 15.51 -25.71
N THR A 54 0.25 16.13 -26.42
CA THR A 54 0.62 15.73 -27.79
C THR A 54 1.75 14.70 -27.82
N GLY A 55 2.43 14.47 -26.69
CA GLY A 55 3.57 13.57 -26.58
C GLY A 55 4.85 14.11 -27.21
N THR A 56 4.89 15.39 -27.58
CA THR A 56 6.03 16.06 -28.24
C THR A 56 7.05 16.60 -27.23
N LEU A 57 6.60 17.00 -26.05
CA LEU A 57 7.46 17.50 -24.98
C LEU A 57 7.50 16.48 -23.84
N ALA A 58 8.68 16.27 -23.28
CA ALA A 58 8.87 15.37 -22.15
C ALA A 58 9.78 16.02 -21.09
N LEU A 59 9.47 15.80 -19.82
CA LEU A 59 10.32 16.10 -18.68
C LEU A 59 10.63 14.81 -17.95
N ASP A 60 11.91 14.58 -17.69
CA ASP A 60 12.41 13.45 -16.92
C ASP A 60 13.20 13.94 -15.69
N LEU A 61 13.12 13.19 -14.59
CA LEU A 61 13.89 13.43 -13.37
C LEU A 61 14.68 12.18 -13.03
N SER A 62 15.99 12.36 -12.90
CA SER A 62 16.95 11.29 -12.60
C SER A 62 17.99 11.76 -11.57
N ASP A 63 18.79 10.82 -11.09
CA ASP A 63 19.97 11.04 -10.24
C ASP A 63 19.70 12.00 -9.07
N HIS A 64 19.04 11.51 -8.03
CA HIS A 64 18.83 12.30 -6.81
C HIS A 64 20.05 12.23 -5.89
N TRP A 65 20.34 13.34 -5.20
CA TRP A 65 21.32 13.35 -4.12
C TRP A 65 20.90 14.34 -3.03
N PHE A 66 21.44 14.11 -1.83
CA PHE A 66 21.24 14.97 -0.68
C PHE A 66 22.50 15.80 -0.42
N GLY A 67 22.32 17.09 -0.19
CA GLY A 67 23.38 17.98 0.29
C GLY A 67 23.71 17.76 1.77
N GLU A 68 24.60 18.58 2.30
CA GLU A 68 24.92 18.55 3.73
C GLU A 68 23.75 19.08 4.59
N PRO A 69 23.60 18.60 5.84
CA PRO A 69 22.60 19.16 6.75
C PRO A 69 22.88 20.62 7.03
N ALA A 70 21.86 21.48 6.89
CA ALA A 70 22.02 22.92 7.14
C ALA A 70 22.33 23.25 8.61
N LEU A 71 21.92 22.38 9.53
CA LEU A 71 22.08 22.53 10.97
C LEU A 71 22.48 21.19 11.60
N SER A 72 23.20 21.25 12.73
CA SER A 72 23.36 20.09 13.58
C SER A 72 22.04 19.73 14.27
N ILE A 73 21.91 18.51 14.79
CA ILE A 73 20.72 18.07 15.54
C ILE A 73 20.50 18.96 16.78
N ALA A 74 21.57 19.40 17.44
CA ALA A 74 21.49 20.28 18.61
C ALA A 74 21.00 21.68 18.23
N ASP A 75 21.58 22.27 17.17
CA ASP A 75 21.17 23.60 16.68
C ASP A 75 19.72 23.61 16.17
N ALA A 76 19.29 22.52 15.51
CA ALA A 76 17.92 22.40 15.04
C ALA A 76 16.91 22.41 16.21
N LYS A 77 17.25 21.76 17.34
CA LYS A 77 16.45 21.79 18.57
C LYS A 77 16.46 23.17 19.23
N GLU A 78 17.61 23.82 19.31
CA GLU A 78 17.75 25.13 19.98
C GLU A 78 17.07 26.27 19.20
N ARG A 79 17.06 26.20 17.87
CA ARG A 79 16.52 27.26 16.99
C ARG A 79 15.09 27.02 16.51
N ASP A 80 14.38 26.06 17.09
CA ASP A 80 13.05 25.63 16.63
C ASP A 80 12.99 25.32 15.12
N ALA A 81 14.08 24.77 14.58
CA ALA A 81 14.25 24.48 13.15
C ALA A 81 14.11 22.98 12.84
N ASN A 82 14.07 22.64 11.55
CA ASN A 82 14.07 21.25 11.10
C ASN A 82 15.50 20.73 10.95
N TYR A 83 15.71 19.45 11.27
CA TYR A 83 16.93 18.75 10.84
C TYR A 83 16.68 18.14 9.46
N SER A 84 17.25 18.76 8.43
CA SER A 84 16.99 18.42 7.02
C SER A 84 18.23 18.57 6.15
N GLN A 85 18.22 17.86 5.03
CA GLN A 85 19.20 17.98 3.95
C GLN A 85 18.50 18.47 2.67
N ALA A 86 19.20 19.29 1.89
CA ALA A 86 18.71 19.75 0.60
C ALA A 86 18.65 18.60 -0.41
N LEU A 87 17.48 18.30 -0.97
CA LEU A 87 17.32 17.30 -2.04
C LEU A 87 17.49 17.96 -3.40
N PHE A 88 18.39 17.42 -4.20
CA PHE A 88 18.61 17.82 -5.58
C PHE A 88 18.35 16.66 -6.53
N VAL A 89 17.97 16.98 -7.76
CA VAL A 89 17.76 16.03 -8.86
C VAL A 89 18.29 16.60 -10.17
N THR A 90 18.64 15.72 -11.09
CA THR A 90 18.95 16.09 -12.47
C THR A 90 17.66 16.06 -13.28
N ALA A 91 17.24 17.23 -13.76
CA ALA A 91 16.04 17.39 -14.56
C ALA A 91 16.40 17.54 -16.04
N ARG A 92 15.81 16.70 -16.89
CA ARG A 92 16.03 16.69 -18.34
C ARG A 92 14.74 16.99 -19.07
N PHE A 93 14.70 18.13 -19.76
CA PHE A 93 13.62 18.47 -20.68
C PHE A 93 14.01 18.08 -22.10
N MET A 94 13.10 17.41 -22.81
CA MET A 94 13.28 16.96 -24.17
C MET A 94 12.14 17.47 -25.05
N ASN A 95 12.51 18.13 -26.14
CA ASN A 95 11.58 18.44 -27.23
C ASN A 95 11.80 17.42 -28.35
N LYS A 96 10.86 16.49 -28.52
CA LYS A 96 10.97 15.40 -29.51
C LYS A 96 10.88 15.90 -30.95
N ASN A 97 10.32 17.08 -31.20
CA ASN A 97 10.23 17.66 -32.54
C ASN A 97 11.58 18.21 -33.03
N THR A 98 12.32 18.86 -32.13
CA THR A 98 13.62 19.48 -32.46
C THR A 98 14.81 18.57 -32.10
N GLY A 99 14.60 17.58 -31.24
CA GLY A 99 15.66 16.77 -30.63
C GLY A 99 16.46 17.52 -29.55
N GLU A 100 16.03 18.72 -29.16
CA GLU A 100 16.72 19.52 -28.16
C GLU A 100 16.54 18.91 -26.77
N ILE A 101 17.66 18.78 -26.05
CA ILE A 101 17.70 18.30 -24.66
C ILE A 101 18.31 19.40 -23.80
N LYS A 102 17.56 19.86 -22.80
CA LYS A 102 18.04 20.81 -21.78
C LYS A 102 18.12 20.08 -20.44
N GLU A 103 19.32 19.99 -19.89
CA GLU A 103 19.58 19.32 -18.60
C GLU A 103 20.03 20.34 -17.55
N GLN A 104 19.47 20.25 -16.36
CA GLN A 104 19.79 21.16 -15.26
C GLN A 104 19.65 20.45 -13.90
N GLN A 105 20.52 20.79 -12.95
CA GLN A 105 20.35 20.41 -11.56
C GLN A 105 19.28 21.29 -10.89
N VAL A 106 18.29 20.66 -10.28
CA VAL A 106 17.14 21.35 -9.66
C VAL A 106 17.03 20.96 -8.19
N PHE A 107 16.91 21.96 -7.32
CA PHE A 107 16.57 21.78 -5.92
C PHE A 107 15.08 21.43 -5.78
N LEU A 108 14.75 20.28 -5.19
CA LEU A 108 13.38 19.83 -4.95
C LEU A 108 12.82 20.25 -3.58
N GLY A 109 13.68 20.65 -2.64
CA GLY A 109 13.27 21.06 -1.30
C GLY A 109 14.16 20.48 -0.21
N ASP A 110 13.98 21.01 1.00
CA ASP A 110 14.61 20.47 2.20
C ASP A 110 13.86 19.22 2.67
N PHE A 111 14.61 18.13 2.84
CA PHE A 111 14.07 16.85 3.22
C PHE A 111 14.42 16.51 4.68
N PRO A 112 13.44 16.26 5.57
CA PRO A 112 13.72 15.87 6.94
C PRO A 112 14.51 14.57 7.02
N MET A 113 15.65 14.59 7.73
CA MET A 113 16.53 13.44 7.85
C MET A 113 16.35 12.73 9.19
N MET A 114 16.44 11.40 9.16
CA MET A 114 16.40 10.59 10.37
C MET A 114 17.71 10.72 11.15
N THR A 115 17.61 10.87 12.47
CA THR A 115 18.76 10.87 13.37
C THR A 115 19.28 9.44 13.60
N ALA A 116 20.49 9.30 14.16
CA ALA A 116 21.03 8.01 14.58
C ALA A 116 20.12 7.27 15.59
N ASN A 117 19.22 7.97 16.28
CA ASN A 117 18.27 7.37 17.21
C ASN A 117 16.97 6.91 16.54
N GLY A 118 16.80 7.05 15.23
CA GLY A 118 15.55 6.63 14.57
C GLY A 118 14.40 7.61 14.82
N THR A 119 14.71 8.90 14.90
CA THR A 119 13.79 10.00 15.18
C THR A 119 13.98 11.12 14.16
N PHE A 120 13.05 12.07 14.10
CA PHE A 120 13.12 13.25 13.24
C PHE A 120 13.01 14.52 14.09
N ILE A 121 13.71 15.59 13.71
CA ILE A 121 13.55 16.92 14.36
C ILE A 121 12.74 17.82 13.45
N VAL A 122 11.56 18.20 13.91
CA VAL A 122 10.59 19.02 13.15
C VAL A 122 10.19 20.20 14.03
N ASN A 123 10.53 21.41 13.59
CA ASN A 123 10.38 22.68 14.31
C ASN A 123 10.89 22.57 15.76
N GLY A 124 12.16 22.16 15.92
CA GLY A 124 12.82 21.95 17.20
C GLY A 124 12.37 20.73 18.00
N THR A 125 11.25 20.11 17.63
CA THR A 125 10.67 19.02 18.41
C THR A 125 11.03 17.65 17.84
N GLU A 126 11.42 16.73 18.70
CA GLU A 126 11.73 15.35 18.32
C GLU A 126 10.45 14.53 18.12
N ARG A 127 10.36 13.87 16.97
CA ARG A 127 9.22 13.10 16.52
C ARG A 127 9.62 11.69 16.10
N VAL A 128 8.68 10.77 16.21
CA VAL A 128 8.79 9.39 15.76
C VAL A 128 7.68 9.12 14.76
N VAL A 129 8.04 8.53 13.62
CA VAL A 129 7.07 8.01 12.66
C VAL A 129 6.73 6.57 13.07
N VAL A 130 5.49 6.38 13.54
CA VAL A 130 5.00 5.08 14.01
C VAL A 130 4.64 4.19 12.83
N SER A 131 5.07 2.94 12.89
CA SER A 131 4.76 1.94 11.85
C SER A 131 3.27 1.61 11.86
N GLN A 132 2.67 1.48 10.68
CA GLN A 132 1.23 1.30 10.54
C GLN A 132 0.87 -0.13 10.13
N LEU A 133 -0.02 -0.79 10.87
CA LEU A 133 -0.58 -2.09 10.53
C LEU A 133 -1.80 -1.90 9.63
N VAL A 134 -1.74 -2.40 8.40
CA VAL A 134 -2.82 -2.29 7.40
C VAL A 134 -3.13 -3.65 6.80
N ARG A 135 -4.28 -3.79 6.14
CA ARG A 135 -4.57 -4.99 5.33
C ARG A 135 -3.62 -5.02 4.13
N SER A 136 -3.12 -6.21 3.81
CA SER A 136 -2.25 -6.38 2.65
C SER A 136 -3.07 -6.25 1.36
N PRO A 137 -2.50 -5.76 0.25
CA PRO A 137 -3.12 -5.91 -1.05
C PRO A 137 -3.34 -7.39 -1.40
N GLY A 138 -4.40 -7.70 -2.14
CA GLY A 138 -4.77 -9.06 -2.50
C GLY A 138 -6.28 -9.28 -2.58
N VAL A 139 -6.69 -10.54 -2.68
CA VAL A 139 -8.10 -10.96 -2.66
C VAL A 139 -8.45 -11.57 -1.30
N TYR A 140 -9.62 -11.22 -0.78
CA TYR A 140 -10.14 -11.73 0.50
C TYR A 140 -11.57 -12.17 0.36
N PHE A 141 -11.87 -13.38 0.83
CA PHE A 141 -13.22 -13.92 0.87
C PHE A 141 -13.77 -13.88 2.29
N ASP A 142 -15.00 -13.46 2.43
CA ASP A 142 -15.64 -13.19 3.72
C ASP A 142 -17.08 -13.72 3.71
N SER A 143 -17.60 -14.06 4.88
CA SER A 143 -18.97 -14.54 5.07
C SER A 143 -19.65 -13.74 6.17
N SER A 144 -20.83 -13.24 5.89
CA SER A 144 -21.65 -12.50 6.86
C SER A 144 -23.09 -13.00 6.84
N ILE A 145 -23.76 -12.99 7.97
CA ILE A 145 -25.17 -13.38 8.05
C ILE A 145 -26.04 -12.17 7.70
N ASP A 146 -26.90 -12.31 6.69
CA ASP A 146 -27.90 -11.29 6.38
C ASP A 146 -28.99 -11.28 7.45
N LYS A 147 -29.08 -10.18 8.21
CA LYS A 147 -30.00 -10.05 9.36
C LYS A 147 -31.48 -10.21 9.02
N ALA A 148 -31.86 -10.05 7.75
CA ALA A 148 -33.26 -10.13 7.33
C ALA A 148 -33.66 -11.53 6.85
N SER A 149 -32.74 -12.28 6.24
CA SER A 149 -33.01 -13.61 5.67
C SER A 149 -32.38 -14.76 6.46
N ASP A 150 -31.51 -14.46 7.43
CA ASP A 150 -30.74 -15.44 8.22
C ASP A 150 -29.93 -16.41 7.34
N ARG A 151 -29.55 -15.95 6.15
CA ARG A 151 -28.72 -16.67 5.20
C ARG A 151 -27.29 -16.13 5.21
N ASP A 152 -26.35 -17.02 4.98
CA ASP A 152 -24.97 -16.64 4.73
C ASP A 152 -24.88 -15.89 3.40
N VAL A 153 -24.24 -14.72 3.45
CA VAL A 153 -23.88 -13.90 2.31
C VAL A 153 -22.37 -13.89 2.20
N TYR A 154 -21.87 -14.36 1.07
CA TYR A 154 -20.45 -14.39 0.77
C TYR A 154 -20.04 -13.16 -0.04
N SER A 155 -18.83 -12.68 0.23
CA SER A 155 -18.24 -11.57 -0.53
C SER A 155 -16.77 -11.80 -0.81
N ALA A 156 -16.29 -11.21 -1.90
CA ALA A 156 -14.88 -11.18 -2.26
C ALA A 156 -14.44 -9.72 -2.41
N LYS A 157 -13.29 -9.36 -1.83
CA LYS A 157 -12.72 -8.01 -1.90
C LYS A 157 -11.33 -8.09 -2.51
N LEU A 158 -11.19 -7.52 -3.70
CA LEU A 158 -9.91 -7.28 -4.36
C LEU A 158 -9.42 -5.89 -3.98
N ILE A 159 -8.38 -5.87 -3.14
CA ILE A 159 -7.78 -4.67 -2.60
C ILE A 159 -6.44 -4.44 -3.30
N PRO A 160 -6.31 -3.41 -4.16
CA PRO A 160 -5.02 -3.06 -4.74
C PRO A 160 -4.13 -2.32 -3.74
N GLY A 161 -2.83 -2.27 -4.03
CA GLY A 161 -1.92 -1.37 -3.31
C GLY A 161 -2.25 0.10 -3.59
N ARG A 162 -2.67 0.39 -4.83
CA ARG A 162 -3.16 1.70 -5.29
C ARG A 162 -4.21 1.50 -6.40
N GLY A 163 -5.28 2.28 -6.36
CA GLY A 163 -6.33 2.25 -7.38
C GLY A 163 -7.70 1.90 -6.82
N ALA A 164 -8.64 1.61 -7.73
CA ALA A 164 -10.03 1.32 -7.39
C ALA A 164 -10.20 -0.07 -6.78
N TRP A 165 -11.03 -0.18 -5.75
CA TRP A 165 -11.37 -1.48 -5.17
C TRP A 165 -12.41 -2.20 -6.03
N LEU A 166 -12.32 -3.52 -6.09
CA LEU A 166 -13.38 -4.37 -6.65
C LEU A 166 -13.95 -5.23 -5.52
N GLU A 167 -15.24 -5.12 -5.28
CA GLU A 167 -15.94 -5.87 -4.25
C GLU A 167 -17.06 -6.67 -4.92
N PHE A 168 -16.97 -7.99 -4.87
CA PHE A 168 -18.01 -8.90 -5.36
C PHE A 168 -18.84 -9.44 -4.19
N ASP A 169 -20.12 -9.65 -4.41
CA ASP A 169 -21.02 -10.23 -3.40
C ASP A 169 -22.10 -11.11 -4.02
N ALA A 170 -22.39 -12.22 -3.36
CA ALA A 170 -23.57 -13.05 -3.62
C ALA A 170 -24.70 -12.58 -2.70
N ASP A 171 -25.75 -11.98 -3.25
CA ASP A 171 -26.85 -11.47 -2.44
C ASP A 171 -27.85 -12.55 -2.04
N LYS A 172 -28.79 -12.20 -1.15
CA LYS A 172 -29.85 -13.10 -0.66
C LYS A 172 -30.83 -13.59 -1.74
N LYS A 173 -30.78 -13.03 -2.95
CA LYS A 173 -31.59 -13.44 -4.11
C LYS A 173 -30.80 -14.34 -5.05
N ASP A 174 -29.68 -14.89 -4.57
CA ASP A 174 -28.77 -15.75 -5.29
C ASP A 174 -28.24 -15.10 -6.58
N THR A 175 -27.99 -13.79 -6.54
CA THR A 175 -27.35 -13.05 -7.65
C THR A 175 -25.95 -12.61 -7.28
N ILE A 176 -25.05 -12.61 -8.25
CA ILE A 176 -23.68 -12.13 -8.09
C ILE A 176 -23.60 -10.69 -8.56
N GLY A 177 -23.07 -9.83 -7.70
CA GLY A 177 -22.89 -8.41 -7.99
C GLY A 177 -21.47 -7.95 -7.79
N VAL A 178 -21.19 -6.75 -8.29
CA VAL A 178 -19.94 -6.03 -8.13
C VAL A 178 -20.19 -4.59 -7.69
N ARG A 179 -19.33 -4.09 -6.80
CA ARG A 179 -19.16 -2.67 -6.49
C ARG A 179 -17.75 -2.26 -6.87
N VAL A 180 -17.64 -1.27 -7.74
CA VAL A 180 -16.37 -0.63 -8.10
C VAL A 180 -16.19 0.59 -7.22
N ASP A 181 -15.06 0.69 -6.51
CA ASP A 181 -14.69 1.82 -5.64
C ASP A 181 -15.82 2.24 -4.65
N ARG A 182 -16.44 1.23 -4.02
CA ARG A 182 -17.56 1.40 -3.05
C ARG A 182 -18.76 2.18 -3.62
N LYS A 183 -18.94 2.19 -4.94
CA LYS A 183 -20.11 2.76 -5.61
C LYS A 183 -21.28 1.76 -5.61
N ARG A 184 -22.35 2.12 -6.33
CA ARG A 184 -23.59 1.33 -6.39
C ARG A 184 -23.31 -0.07 -6.94
N ARG A 185 -24.01 -1.07 -6.39
CA ARG A 185 -23.95 -2.47 -6.82
C ARG A 185 -24.45 -2.60 -8.27
N GLN A 186 -23.73 -3.40 -9.04
CA GLN A 186 -24.02 -3.81 -10.40
C GLN A 186 -24.08 -5.32 -10.46
N TYR A 187 -24.71 -5.87 -11.50
CA TYR A 187 -24.60 -7.30 -11.74
C TYR A 187 -23.21 -7.61 -12.30
N VAL A 188 -22.67 -8.78 -11.93
CA VAL A 188 -21.35 -9.18 -12.41
C VAL A 188 -21.33 -9.39 -13.92
N THR A 189 -22.46 -9.81 -14.49
CA THR A 189 -22.70 -10.02 -15.92
C THR A 189 -22.55 -8.71 -16.71
N THR A 190 -23.20 -7.62 -16.24
CA THR A 190 -23.01 -6.27 -16.79
C THR A 190 -21.54 -5.86 -16.76
N PHE A 191 -20.84 -6.14 -15.66
CA PHE A 191 -19.43 -5.78 -15.51
C PHE A 191 -18.52 -6.55 -16.48
N LEU A 192 -18.75 -7.85 -16.67
CA LEU A 192 -17.99 -8.67 -17.63
C LEU A 192 -18.19 -8.21 -19.07
N ARG A 193 -19.44 -7.88 -19.43
CA ARG A 193 -19.79 -7.28 -20.74
C ARG A 193 -19.09 -5.94 -20.93
N ALA A 194 -19.12 -5.06 -19.93
CA ALA A 194 -18.47 -3.75 -20.01
C ALA A 194 -16.95 -3.85 -20.22
N LEU A 195 -16.28 -4.81 -19.56
CA LEU A 195 -14.86 -5.07 -19.76
C LEU A 195 -14.54 -5.73 -21.11
N GLY A 196 -15.54 -6.28 -21.80
CA GLY A 196 -15.35 -7.04 -23.03
C GLY A 196 -14.71 -8.41 -22.79
N ILE A 197 -14.91 -8.99 -21.60
CA ILE A 197 -14.41 -10.33 -21.26
C ILE A 197 -15.31 -11.41 -21.88
N ALA A 198 -16.62 -11.16 -21.90
CA ALA A 198 -17.63 -11.97 -22.57
C ALA A 198 -18.75 -11.04 -23.04
N GLU A 199 -19.22 -11.23 -24.27
CA GLU A 199 -20.22 -10.35 -24.89
C GLU A 199 -21.62 -10.99 -24.94
N THR A 200 -21.70 -12.32 -24.91
CA THR A 200 -22.98 -13.07 -24.93
C THR A 200 -23.28 -13.79 -23.60
N ASP A 201 -24.56 -14.10 -23.37
CA ASP A 201 -24.99 -14.84 -22.18
C ASP A 201 -24.39 -16.25 -22.15
N GLU A 202 -24.30 -16.89 -23.31
CA GLU A 202 -23.72 -18.22 -23.47
C GLU A 202 -22.23 -18.24 -23.09
N GLU A 203 -21.47 -17.22 -23.50
CA GLU A 203 -20.07 -17.07 -23.11
C GLU A 203 -19.92 -16.87 -21.60
N ILE A 204 -20.76 -16.01 -21.00
CA ILE A 204 -20.73 -15.76 -19.56
C ILE A 204 -21.06 -17.05 -18.79
N LEU A 205 -22.08 -17.80 -19.20
CA LEU A 205 -22.44 -19.06 -18.57
C LEU A 205 -21.32 -20.10 -18.66
N ALA A 206 -20.66 -20.18 -19.83
CA ALA A 206 -19.53 -21.09 -20.03
C ALA A 206 -18.32 -20.76 -19.13
N LEU A 207 -18.10 -19.48 -18.78
CA LEU A 207 -17.00 -19.08 -17.90
C LEU A 207 -17.17 -19.55 -16.44
N PHE A 208 -18.40 -19.84 -16.02
CA PHE A 208 -18.76 -20.19 -14.64
C PHE A 208 -19.54 -21.50 -14.55
N ASP A 209 -19.23 -22.46 -15.44
CA ASP A 209 -19.76 -23.84 -15.44
C ASP A 209 -21.30 -23.94 -15.34
N ASN A 210 -22.02 -22.99 -15.95
CA ASN A 210 -23.49 -22.90 -15.88
C ASN A 210 -24.04 -22.84 -14.44
N SER A 211 -23.31 -22.22 -13.51
CA SER A 211 -23.75 -22.03 -12.13
C SER A 211 -25.11 -21.32 -12.01
N GLU A 212 -25.96 -21.83 -11.11
CA GLU A 212 -27.31 -21.32 -10.88
C GLU A 212 -27.33 -19.83 -10.48
N SER A 213 -26.36 -19.40 -9.67
CA SER A 213 -26.24 -17.99 -9.28
C SER A 213 -25.96 -17.05 -10.46
N ILE A 214 -25.26 -17.53 -11.49
CA ILE A 214 -24.99 -16.73 -12.69
C ILE A 214 -26.22 -16.70 -13.59
N ILE A 215 -26.94 -17.81 -13.74
CA ILE A 215 -28.23 -17.86 -14.45
C ILE A 215 -29.22 -16.84 -13.83
N ASN A 216 -29.39 -16.89 -12.51
CA ASN A 216 -30.24 -15.95 -11.76
C ASN A 216 -29.80 -14.49 -11.88
N THR A 217 -28.52 -14.26 -12.16
CA THR A 217 -27.96 -12.92 -12.37
C THR A 217 -28.27 -12.42 -13.78
N LEU A 218 -28.09 -13.26 -14.80
CA LEU A 218 -28.40 -12.94 -16.19
C LEU A 218 -29.88 -12.62 -16.38
N GLU A 219 -30.79 -13.40 -15.78
CA GLU A 219 -32.23 -13.13 -15.85
C GLU A 219 -32.64 -11.75 -15.30
N LYS A 220 -31.82 -11.16 -14.42
CA LYS A 220 -32.07 -9.85 -13.80
C LYS A 220 -31.20 -8.74 -14.36
N ASP A 221 -30.24 -9.07 -15.23
CA ASP A 221 -29.37 -8.09 -15.87
C ASP A 221 -30.18 -7.23 -16.83
N PRO A 222 -30.19 -5.89 -16.69
CA PRO A 222 -30.92 -5.02 -17.60
C PRO A 222 -30.16 -4.72 -18.90
N THR A 223 -28.96 -5.30 -19.11
CA THR A 223 -28.09 -4.99 -20.26
C THR A 223 -27.91 -6.18 -21.19
N ASP A 224 -28.13 -5.95 -22.48
CA ASP A 224 -28.07 -7.01 -23.51
C ASP A 224 -26.80 -6.95 -24.36
N ASN A 225 -26.06 -5.83 -24.30
CA ASN A 225 -24.86 -5.60 -25.09
C ASN A 225 -23.78 -4.81 -24.32
N ARG A 226 -22.58 -4.82 -24.88
CA ARG A 226 -21.39 -4.17 -24.28
C ARG A 226 -21.55 -2.66 -24.10
N ASP A 227 -22.17 -1.97 -25.04
CA ASP A 227 -22.30 -0.51 -24.99
C ASP A 227 -23.28 -0.08 -23.90
N GLU A 228 -24.39 -0.78 -23.74
CA GLU A 228 -25.32 -0.58 -22.62
C GLU A 228 -24.65 -0.84 -21.27
N ALA A 229 -23.89 -1.94 -21.18
CA ALA A 229 -23.13 -2.28 -19.99
C ALA A 229 -22.08 -1.22 -19.60
N LEU A 230 -21.36 -0.68 -20.60
CA LEU A 230 -20.43 0.44 -20.41
C LEU A 230 -21.14 1.68 -19.87
N LEU A 231 -22.30 2.03 -20.43
CA LEU A 231 -23.08 3.19 -20.01
C LEU A 231 -23.65 3.02 -18.59
N ASP A 232 -24.15 1.84 -18.24
CA ASP A 232 -24.64 1.54 -16.89
C ASP A 232 -23.51 1.65 -15.84
N LEU A 233 -22.35 1.06 -16.14
CA LEU A 233 -21.16 1.15 -15.28
C LEU A 233 -20.71 2.60 -15.08
N TYR A 234 -20.66 3.40 -16.15
CA TYR A 234 -20.29 4.80 -16.06
C TYR A 234 -21.28 5.60 -15.21
N ARG A 235 -22.60 5.43 -15.43
CA ARG A 235 -23.64 6.16 -14.68
C ARG A 235 -23.56 5.90 -13.17
N LYS A 236 -23.19 4.67 -12.78
CA LYS A 236 -23.05 4.29 -11.38
C LYS A 236 -21.75 4.78 -10.75
N LEU A 237 -20.68 4.89 -11.54
CA LEU A 237 -19.40 5.47 -11.11
C LEU A 237 -19.47 7.00 -10.98
N ARG A 238 -20.10 7.67 -11.96
CA ARG A 238 -20.22 9.12 -12.06
C ARG A 238 -21.67 9.55 -12.32
N PRO A 239 -22.50 9.63 -11.26
CA PRO A 239 -23.88 10.06 -11.39
C PRO A 239 -23.98 11.51 -11.87
N GLY A 240 -24.78 11.76 -12.90
CA GLY A 240 -25.11 13.11 -13.38
C GLY A 240 -24.20 13.68 -14.49
N GLU A 241 -23.15 12.96 -14.88
CA GLU A 241 -22.37 13.32 -16.08
C GLU A 241 -23.05 12.74 -17.35
N LEU A 242 -22.98 13.48 -18.46
CA LEU A 242 -23.44 12.96 -19.75
C LEU A 242 -22.54 11.78 -20.17
N THR A 243 -23.18 10.66 -20.51
CA THR A 243 -22.49 9.38 -20.75
C THR A 243 -22.40 9.10 -22.25
N THR A 244 -21.18 8.99 -22.77
CA THR A 244 -20.91 8.45 -24.11
C THR A 244 -20.15 7.12 -23.97
N VAL A 245 -20.27 6.25 -24.98
CA VAL A 245 -19.57 4.95 -24.97
C VAL A 245 -18.05 5.15 -24.91
N GLU A 246 -17.54 6.15 -25.63
CA GLU A 246 -16.11 6.48 -25.63
C GLU A 246 -15.61 6.96 -24.27
N SER A 247 -16.36 7.84 -23.58
CA SER A 247 -15.97 8.31 -22.25
C SER A 247 -16.04 7.19 -21.22
N ALA A 248 -17.02 6.29 -21.34
CA ALA A 248 -17.13 5.09 -20.51
C ALA A 248 -15.95 4.14 -20.69
N ARG A 249 -15.59 3.83 -21.94
CA ARG A 249 -14.43 3.01 -22.27
C ARG A 249 -13.12 3.63 -21.77
N GLY A 250 -12.95 4.94 -21.97
CA GLY A 250 -11.78 5.67 -21.47
C GLY A 250 -11.65 5.63 -19.95
N LEU A 251 -12.77 5.74 -19.22
CA LEU A 251 -12.77 5.65 -17.76
C LEU A 251 -12.33 4.27 -17.27
N ILE A 252 -12.86 3.19 -17.85
CA ILE A 252 -12.50 1.81 -17.47
C ILE A 252 -11.02 1.53 -17.74
N ASN A 253 -10.53 1.93 -18.91
CA ASN A 253 -9.11 1.84 -19.25
C ASN A 253 -8.24 2.59 -18.23
N THR A 254 -8.69 3.76 -17.79
CA THR A 254 -7.98 4.54 -16.77
C THR A 254 -8.04 3.90 -15.38
N LEU A 255 -9.14 3.21 -15.05
CA LEU A 255 -9.35 2.63 -13.73
C LEU A 255 -8.58 1.33 -13.51
N PHE A 256 -8.55 0.43 -14.49
CA PHE A 256 -7.99 -0.92 -14.33
C PHE A 256 -6.74 -1.20 -15.16
N PHE A 257 -6.59 -0.53 -16.31
CA PHE A 257 -5.54 -0.85 -17.29
C PHE A 257 -4.45 0.22 -17.39
N ASN A 258 -4.40 1.16 -16.43
CA ASN A 258 -3.43 2.24 -16.40
C ASN A 258 -2.50 2.11 -15.18
N THR A 259 -1.22 1.85 -15.43
CA THR A 259 -0.17 1.65 -14.41
C THR A 259 0.05 2.90 -13.55
N LYS A 260 -0.21 4.10 -14.09
CA LYS A 260 -0.16 5.36 -13.34
C LYS A 260 -1.35 5.55 -12.40
N ARG A 261 -2.40 4.74 -12.48
CA ARG A 261 -3.61 4.86 -11.63
C ARG A 261 -3.90 3.62 -10.80
N TYR A 262 -3.52 2.44 -11.28
CA TYR A 262 -3.73 1.16 -10.64
C TYR A 262 -2.40 0.42 -10.44
N ASP A 263 -2.21 -0.17 -9.26
CA ASP A 263 -1.03 -0.97 -8.92
C ASP A 263 -1.38 -1.97 -7.79
N LEU A 264 -1.30 -3.27 -8.06
CA LEU A 264 -1.42 -4.33 -7.07
C LEU A 264 -0.21 -4.38 -6.14
N THR A 265 0.94 -3.88 -6.60
CA THR A 265 2.28 -4.05 -6.00
C THR A 265 2.75 -5.50 -6.02
N ARG A 266 4.07 -5.68 -5.84
CA ARG A 266 4.71 -7.00 -5.69
C ARG A 266 4.02 -7.88 -4.64
N VAL A 267 3.61 -7.27 -3.52
CA VAL A 267 2.93 -7.98 -2.42
C VAL A 267 1.53 -8.43 -2.84
N GLY A 268 0.77 -7.56 -3.51
CA GLY A 268 -0.58 -7.91 -3.96
C GLY A 268 -0.58 -9.03 -4.99
N ARG A 269 0.34 -8.97 -5.96
CA ARG A 269 0.54 -10.04 -6.94
C ARG A 269 0.89 -11.37 -6.28
N TYR A 270 1.90 -11.38 -5.41
CA TYR A 270 2.27 -12.56 -4.61
C TYR A 270 1.08 -13.16 -3.86
N LYS A 271 0.30 -12.31 -3.17
CA LYS A 271 -0.86 -12.72 -2.38
C LYS A 271 -1.98 -13.30 -3.24
N LEU A 272 -2.23 -12.69 -4.39
CA LEU A 272 -3.27 -13.09 -5.32
C LEU A 272 -2.92 -14.45 -5.97
N ASP A 273 -1.71 -14.59 -6.48
CA ASP A 273 -1.27 -15.83 -7.14
C ASP A 273 -1.17 -16.99 -6.14
N THR A 274 -0.67 -16.73 -4.92
CA THR A 274 -0.66 -17.73 -3.84
C THR A 274 -2.08 -18.19 -3.48
N LYS A 275 -3.05 -17.26 -3.46
CA LYS A 275 -4.45 -17.58 -3.10
C LYS A 275 -5.12 -18.45 -4.17
N PHE A 276 -4.81 -18.23 -5.44
CA PHE A 276 -5.33 -19.02 -6.56
C PHE A 276 -4.46 -20.23 -6.92
N GLY A 277 -3.41 -20.51 -6.14
CA GLY A 277 -2.56 -21.69 -6.35
C GLY A 277 -1.70 -21.64 -7.61
N ARG A 278 -1.39 -20.43 -8.11
CA ARG A 278 -0.52 -20.22 -9.27
C ARG A 278 0.93 -20.17 -8.83
N ASP A 279 1.85 -20.49 -9.75
CA ASP A 279 3.29 -20.43 -9.46
C ASP A 279 3.73 -18.97 -9.30
N VAL A 280 4.61 -18.71 -8.33
CA VAL A 280 4.96 -17.36 -7.90
C VAL A 280 6.45 -17.10 -8.09
N ASP A 281 6.81 -16.60 -9.27
CA ASP A 281 8.18 -16.17 -9.58
C ASP A 281 8.31 -14.64 -9.52
N LEU A 282 8.49 -14.12 -8.31
CA LEU A 282 8.68 -12.68 -8.09
C LEU A 282 9.99 -12.12 -8.69
N SER A 283 10.92 -12.97 -9.13
CA SER A 283 12.15 -12.49 -9.78
C SER A 283 11.87 -11.87 -11.14
N LYS A 284 10.76 -12.27 -11.78
CA LYS A 284 10.30 -11.80 -13.09
C LYS A 284 9.24 -10.71 -13.00
N TYR A 285 8.97 -10.17 -11.80
CA TYR A 285 7.93 -9.17 -11.62
C TYR A 285 8.18 -7.95 -12.50
N ASP A 286 7.31 -7.77 -13.50
CA ASP A 286 7.24 -6.58 -14.31
C ASP A 286 6.06 -5.74 -13.84
N ARG A 287 6.35 -4.51 -13.43
CA ARG A 287 5.31 -3.61 -12.92
C ARG A 287 4.28 -3.25 -14.00
N GLU A 288 4.69 -3.14 -15.25
CA GLU A 288 3.77 -2.71 -16.33
C GLU A 288 2.70 -3.77 -16.61
N VAL A 289 3.04 -5.04 -16.40
CA VAL A 289 2.16 -6.18 -16.63
C VAL A 289 1.58 -6.69 -15.31
N ASP A 290 2.42 -7.13 -14.39
CA ASP A 290 2.04 -7.80 -13.13
C ASP A 290 1.49 -6.83 -12.07
N GLY A 291 1.80 -5.53 -12.20
CA GLY A 291 1.24 -4.50 -11.34
C GLY A 291 -0.24 -4.22 -11.63
N LEU A 292 -0.74 -4.55 -12.82
CA LEU A 292 -2.15 -4.39 -13.16
C LEU A 292 -2.95 -5.63 -12.77
N LEU A 293 -4.26 -5.47 -12.58
CA LEU A 293 -5.16 -6.60 -12.38
C LEU A 293 -5.52 -7.19 -13.75
N SER A 294 -5.22 -8.47 -13.97
CA SER A 294 -5.56 -9.16 -15.22
C SER A 294 -7.04 -9.55 -15.25
N THR A 295 -7.54 -9.85 -16.45
CA THR A 295 -8.89 -10.39 -16.62
C THR A 295 -9.04 -11.74 -15.91
N ASP A 296 -8.00 -12.57 -15.94
CA ASP A 296 -7.99 -13.88 -15.28
C ASP A 296 -8.04 -13.74 -13.75
N ASP A 297 -7.39 -12.73 -13.19
CA ASP A 297 -7.49 -12.42 -11.75
C ASP A 297 -8.92 -12.09 -11.33
N MET A 298 -9.63 -11.30 -12.15
CA MET A 298 -11.02 -10.95 -11.89
C MET A 298 -11.94 -12.17 -12.02
N LEU A 299 -11.75 -12.96 -13.08
CA LEU A 299 -12.53 -14.18 -13.33
C LEU A 299 -12.33 -15.20 -12.23
N ASP A 300 -11.09 -15.44 -11.79
CA ASP A 300 -10.81 -16.40 -10.72
C ASP A 300 -11.36 -15.92 -9.37
N ALA A 301 -11.36 -14.62 -9.09
CA ALA A 301 -12.04 -14.08 -7.92
C ALA A 301 -13.56 -14.33 -7.95
N ILE A 302 -14.21 -14.14 -9.11
CA ILE A 302 -15.64 -14.38 -9.28
C ILE A 302 -15.94 -15.89 -9.20
N ARG A 303 -15.15 -16.74 -9.88
CA ARG A 303 -15.29 -18.20 -9.81
C ARG A 303 -15.14 -18.73 -8.39
N TYR A 304 -14.15 -18.24 -7.65
CA TYR A 304 -13.95 -18.64 -6.27
C TYR A 304 -15.15 -18.20 -5.41
N LEU A 305 -15.70 -16.99 -5.63
CA LEU A 305 -16.90 -16.54 -4.92
C LEU A 305 -18.13 -17.40 -5.25
N VAL A 306 -18.35 -17.74 -6.53
CA VAL A 306 -19.45 -18.60 -6.97
C VAL A 306 -19.36 -19.98 -6.33
N ASN A 307 -18.18 -20.59 -6.36
CA ASN A 307 -17.95 -21.90 -5.74
C ASN A 307 -18.07 -21.86 -4.20
N LEU A 308 -17.63 -20.77 -3.57
CA LEU A 308 -17.81 -20.54 -2.13
C LEU A 308 -19.29 -20.39 -1.76
N HIS A 309 -20.07 -19.65 -2.56
CA HIS A 309 -21.52 -19.51 -2.38
C HIS A 309 -22.26 -20.83 -2.57
N ALA A 310 -21.84 -21.64 -3.55
CA ALA A 310 -22.33 -22.99 -3.78
C ALA A 310 -21.87 -24.00 -2.71
N ARG A 311 -21.03 -23.59 -1.75
CA ARG A 311 -20.45 -24.44 -0.68
C ARG A 311 -19.69 -25.65 -1.24
N THR A 312 -18.97 -25.43 -2.34
CA THR A 312 -18.13 -26.45 -2.96
C THR A 312 -16.91 -26.74 -2.08
N ASP A 313 -16.56 -28.02 -1.96
CA ASP A 313 -15.38 -28.44 -1.18
C ASP A 313 -14.09 -27.79 -1.70
N GLY A 314 -13.22 -27.38 -0.77
CA GLY A 314 -11.94 -26.73 -1.08
C GLY A 314 -11.97 -25.20 -1.06
N TYR A 315 -13.16 -24.58 -1.06
CA TYR A 315 -13.31 -23.13 -1.00
C TYR A 315 -13.60 -22.66 0.42
N ARG A 316 -12.77 -21.74 0.92
CA ARG A 316 -12.87 -21.19 2.29
C ARG A 316 -12.74 -19.68 2.33
N THR A 317 -13.32 -19.09 3.37
CA THR A 317 -13.15 -17.68 3.75
C THR A 317 -11.75 -17.42 4.30
N ASP A 318 -11.36 -16.15 4.31
CA ASP A 318 -10.06 -15.69 4.78
C ASP A 318 -10.19 -15.01 6.14
N ASP A 319 -9.23 -15.30 7.02
CA ASP A 319 -9.09 -14.59 8.29
C ASP A 319 -8.38 -13.24 8.06
N ILE A 320 -9.13 -12.16 8.11
CA ILE A 320 -8.63 -10.79 7.88
C ILE A 320 -7.70 -10.27 8.99
N ASP A 321 -7.66 -10.93 10.15
CA ASP A 321 -6.87 -10.52 11.31
C ASP A 321 -5.56 -11.28 11.43
N HIS A 322 -5.43 -12.42 10.74
CA HIS A 322 -4.18 -13.14 10.59
C HIS A 322 -3.05 -12.24 10.04
N PHE A 323 -1.85 -12.25 10.65
CA PHE A 323 -0.69 -11.46 10.21
C PHE A 323 -0.13 -11.84 8.83
N GLY A 324 -0.55 -12.97 8.27
CA GLY A 324 -0.34 -13.26 6.84
C GLY A 324 -1.18 -12.39 5.91
N ASN A 325 -2.28 -11.80 6.40
CA ASN A 325 -3.22 -10.94 5.68
C ASN A 325 -3.09 -9.46 6.08
N ARG A 326 -2.33 -9.16 7.14
CA ARG A 326 -1.99 -7.80 7.58
C ARG A 326 -0.50 -7.54 7.41
N ARG A 327 -0.14 -6.33 7.00
CA ARG A 327 1.27 -5.94 6.82
C ARG A 327 1.56 -4.62 7.50
N ILE A 328 2.82 -4.42 7.81
CA ILE A 328 3.38 -3.20 8.35
C ILE A 328 3.83 -2.30 7.21
N ARG A 329 3.29 -1.09 7.16
CA ARG A 329 3.86 0.04 6.44
C ARG A 329 4.84 0.73 7.36
N THR A 330 6.12 0.60 7.03
CA THR A 330 7.22 1.21 7.77
C THR A 330 7.42 2.67 7.34
N VAL A 331 8.27 3.41 8.07
CA VAL A 331 8.51 4.84 7.86
C VAL A 331 8.87 5.20 6.41
N GLY A 332 9.75 4.44 5.76
CA GLY A 332 10.17 4.66 4.38
C GLY A 332 9.00 4.58 3.40
N GLU A 333 8.15 3.55 3.52
CA GLU A 333 6.96 3.41 2.67
C GLU A 333 5.93 4.52 2.92
N LEU A 334 5.74 4.91 4.19
CA LEU A 334 4.82 5.99 4.55
C LEU A 334 5.27 7.31 3.92
N ILE A 335 6.57 7.63 4.00
CA ILE A 335 7.12 8.84 3.40
C ILE A 335 7.07 8.78 1.87
N GLN A 336 7.44 7.65 1.26
CA GLN A 336 7.35 7.44 -0.19
C GLN A 336 5.94 7.74 -0.72
N ASN A 337 4.90 7.25 -0.03
CA ASN A 337 3.52 7.49 -0.40
C ASN A 337 3.13 8.99 -0.35
N GLN A 338 3.67 9.75 0.61
CA GLN A 338 3.38 11.19 0.71
C GLN A 338 4.07 11.99 -0.39
N ILE A 339 5.34 11.67 -0.67
CA ILE A 339 6.07 12.29 -1.78
C ILE A 339 5.38 11.96 -3.11
N ARG A 340 4.87 10.74 -3.29
CA ARG A 340 4.09 10.36 -4.48
C ARG A 340 2.90 11.28 -4.69
N VAL A 341 2.14 11.59 -3.63
CA VAL A 341 1.03 12.55 -3.70
C VAL A 341 1.53 13.95 -4.11
N GLY A 342 2.64 14.40 -3.53
CA GLY A 342 3.28 15.67 -3.90
C GLY A 342 3.73 15.73 -5.36
N LEU A 343 4.38 14.67 -5.85
CA LEU A 343 4.86 14.55 -7.22
C LEU A 343 3.73 14.39 -8.23
N THR A 344 2.62 13.73 -7.87
CA THR A 344 1.42 13.67 -8.75
C THR A 344 0.80 15.06 -8.93
N ARG A 345 0.84 15.91 -7.90
CA ARG A 345 0.42 17.32 -8.01
C ARG A 345 1.42 18.13 -8.86
N LEU A 346 2.72 17.88 -8.70
CA LEU A 346 3.76 18.46 -9.56
C LEU A 346 3.54 18.07 -11.02
N GLU A 347 3.23 16.80 -11.31
CA GLU A 347 2.96 16.29 -12.65
C GLU A 347 1.88 17.11 -13.36
N ARG A 348 0.77 17.36 -12.67
CA ARG A 348 -0.32 18.16 -13.21
C ARG A 348 0.14 19.59 -13.56
N VAL A 349 0.92 20.22 -12.69
CA VAL A 349 1.46 21.58 -12.90
C VAL A 349 2.44 21.60 -14.08
N VAL A 350 3.29 20.58 -14.20
CA VAL A 350 4.24 20.45 -15.31
C VAL A 350 3.51 20.33 -16.65
N ARG A 351 2.49 19.45 -16.75
CA ARG A 351 1.69 19.29 -17.98
C ARG A 351 0.97 20.58 -18.38
N GLU A 352 0.41 21.30 -17.42
CA GLU A 352 -0.23 22.59 -17.66
C GLU A 352 0.77 23.65 -18.16
N ARG A 353 1.98 23.69 -17.59
CA ARG A 353 3.05 24.61 -18.01
C ARG A 353 3.63 24.28 -19.38
N MET A 354 3.78 23.01 -19.72
CA MET A 354 4.22 22.57 -21.06
C MET A 354 3.26 23.04 -22.17
N THR A 355 1.97 23.17 -21.87
CA THR A 355 0.97 23.60 -22.86
C THR A 355 0.88 25.13 -22.97
N THR A 356 1.25 25.86 -21.93
CA THR A 356 1.08 27.32 -21.84
C THR A 356 2.35 28.12 -22.15
N GLN A 357 3.53 27.53 -21.97
CA GLN A 357 4.82 28.17 -22.25
C GLN A 357 5.28 27.86 -23.67
N ASP A 358 6.04 28.78 -24.25
CA ASP A 358 6.69 28.60 -25.55
C ASP A 358 7.77 27.50 -25.47
N PRO A 359 7.68 26.42 -26.26
CA PRO A 359 8.63 25.30 -26.23
C PRO A 359 10.11 25.70 -26.37
N GLU A 360 10.43 26.77 -27.10
CA GLU A 360 11.82 27.21 -27.30
C GLU A 360 12.42 27.81 -26.02
N VAL A 361 11.60 28.43 -25.17
CA VAL A 361 12.02 29.14 -23.96
C VAL A 361 11.95 28.26 -22.71
N ILE A 362 11.28 27.11 -22.78
CA ILE A 362 11.13 26.20 -21.64
C ILE A 362 12.50 25.74 -21.11
N THR A 363 12.65 25.78 -19.79
CA THR A 363 13.76 25.19 -19.04
C THR A 363 13.21 24.24 -17.98
N PRO A 364 13.96 23.23 -17.53
CA PRO A 364 13.48 22.34 -16.47
C PRO A 364 13.05 23.09 -15.19
N GLN A 365 13.80 24.14 -14.82
CA GLN A 365 13.48 24.98 -13.67
C GLN A 365 12.18 25.80 -13.84
N SER A 366 11.80 26.21 -15.05
CA SER A 366 10.53 26.93 -15.28
C SER A 366 9.30 26.01 -15.17
N LEU A 367 9.47 24.72 -15.46
CA LEU A 367 8.40 23.73 -15.35
C LEU A 367 8.18 23.23 -13.92
N ILE A 368 9.26 23.05 -13.16
CA ILE A 368 9.19 22.42 -11.84
C ILE A 368 8.71 23.42 -10.79
N ASN A 369 7.58 23.12 -10.15
CA ASN A 369 7.10 23.84 -8.97
C ASN A 369 7.18 22.94 -7.74
N ILE A 370 8.15 23.18 -6.87
CA ILE A 370 8.41 22.32 -5.72
C ILE A 370 7.38 22.44 -4.58
N ARG A 371 6.53 23.49 -4.59
CA ARG A 371 5.60 23.79 -3.49
C ARG A 371 4.69 22.60 -3.12
N PRO A 372 4.08 21.86 -4.06
CA PRO A 372 3.22 20.73 -3.71
C PRO A 372 3.99 19.57 -3.05
N VAL A 373 5.25 19.36 -3.44
CA VAL A 373 6.11 18.31 -2.87
C VAL A 373 6.49 18.67 -1.44
N VAL A 374 7.05 19.87 -1.24
CA VAL A 374 7.43 20.36 0.11
C VAL A 374 6.22 20.43 1.03
N ALA A 375 5.06 20.86 0.52
CA ALA A 375 3.82 20.91 1.31
C ALA A 375 3.39 19.52 1.78
N SER A 376 3.45 18.50 0.92
CA SER A 376 3.06 17.12 1.29
C SER A 376 3.96 16.53 2.39
N ILE A 377 5.27 16.78 2.32
CA ILE A 377 6.23 16.35 3.35
C ILE A 377 5.97 17.10 4.66
N LYS A 378 5.80 18.42 4.59
CA LYS A 378 5.53 19.25 5.77
C LYS A 378 4.21 18.87 6.44
N GLU A 379 3.17 18.59 5.67
CA GLU A 379 1.87 18.11 6.16
C GLU A 379 2.03 16.77 6.88
N PHE A 380 2.73 15.80 6.26
CA PHE A 380 2.97 14.50 6.89
C PHE A 380 3.71 14.63 8.22
N PHE A 381 4.86 15.30 8.24
CA PHE A 381 5.65 15.41 9.46
C PHE A 381 5.01 16.30 10.52
N GLY A 382 4.20 17.30 10.12
CA GLY A 382 3.56 18.25 11.03
C GLY A 382 2.26 17.74 11.65
N THR A 383 1.33 17.22 10.84
CA THR A 383 -0.06 16.98 11.23
C THR A 383 -0.51 15.52 11.13
N SER A 384 0.29 14.62 10.56
CA SER A 384 -0.08 13.20 10.46
C SER A 384 -0.24 12.55 11.83
N GLN A 385 -1.26 11.71 11.99
CA GLN A 385 -1.45 10.85 13.16
C GLN A 385 -0.27 9.88 13.40
N LEU A 386 0.47 9.55 12.34
CA LEU A 386 1.62 8.65 12.39
C LEU A 386 2.91 9.36 12.76
N SER A 387 2.99 10.69 12.61
CA SER A 387 4.13 11.52 13.04
C SER A 387 3.87 12.05 14.46
N GLN A 388 4.29 11.28 15.46
CA GLN A 388 3.99 11.55 16.87
C GLN A 388 5.15 12.25 17.55
N PHE A 389 4.85 13.07 18.57
CA PHE A 389 5.87 13.58 19.47
C PHE A 389 6.56 12.44 20.20
N MET A 390 7.89 12.44 20.24
CA MET A 390 8.64 11.36 20.87
C MET A 390 8.32 11.29 22.36
N ASP A 391 8.15 10.07 22.87
CA ASP A 391 7.94 9.83 24.29
C ASP A 391 9.32 9.76 24.96
N GLN A 392 9.63 10.72 25.83
CA GLN A 392 10.97 10.91 26.41
C GLN A 392 11.07 10.90 27.96
N PRO A 393 10.12 10.38 28.76
CA PRO A 393 10.27 10.36 30.21
C PRO A 393 11.43 9.46 30.66
N ASN A 394 11.75 8.43 29.87
CA ASN A 394 12.89 7.55 30.08
C ASN A 394 13.28 6.81 28.77
N PRO A 395 14.48 6.18 28.69
CA PRO A 395 14.94 5.50 27.49
C PRO A 395 14.03 4.35 27.02
N LEU A 396 13.37 3.64 27.94
CA LEU A 396 12.47 2.55 27.61
C LEU A 396 11.23 3.05 26.88
N ALA A 397 10.61 4.12 27.37
CA ALA A 397 9.46 4.75 26.71
C ALA A 397 9.80 5.15 25.26
N GLY A 398 10.96 5.78 25.05
CA GLY A 398 11.43 6.14 23.71
C GLY A 398 11.72 4.94 22.82
N LEU A 399 12.26 3.85 23.36
CA LEU A 399 12.48 2.60 22.63
C LEU A 399 11.17 1.93 22.22
N THR A 400 10.23 1.77 23.16
CA THR A 400 8.89 1.24 22.91
C THR A 400 8.17 2.05 21.84
N HIS A 401 8.23 3.39 21.91
CA HIS A 401 7.56 4.25 20.93
C HIS A 401 8.10 4.03 19.50
N ARG A 402 9.41 3.87 19.33
CA ARG A 402 10.02 3.60 18.00
C ARG A 402 9.69 2.21 17.44
N ARG A 403 9.28 1.26 18.30
CA ARG A 403 8.84 -0.11 17.92
C ARG A 403 7.32 -0.30 17.94
N ARG A 404 6.56 0.80 18.09
CA ARG A 404 5.10 0.79 18.15
C ARG A 404 4.49 0.48 16.78
N LEU A 405 3.42 -0.29 16.79
CA LEU A 405 2.56 -0.61 15.67
C LEU A 405 1.20 0.03 15.89
N SER A 406 0.71 0.81 14.93
CA SER A 406 -0.60 1.45 14.98
C SER A 406 -1.51 0.92 13.88
N ALA A 407 -2.68 0.37 14.23
CA ALA A 407 -3.73 0.04 13.26
C ALA A 407 -4.52 1.28 12.79
N LEU A 408 -4.30 2.42 13.47
CA LEU A 408 -4.96 3.70 13.18
C LEU A 408 -4.21 4.51 12.12
N GLY A 409 -4.91 5.44 11.47
CA GLY A 409 -4.34 6.41 10.53
C GLY A 409 -4.90 6.29 9.11
N PRO A 410 -4.44 7.14 8.18
CA PRO A 410 -4.88 7.11 6.79
C PRO A 410 -4.67 5.73 6.16
N GLY A 411 -5.70 5.17 5.53
CA GLY A 411 -5.66 3.82 4.94
C GLY A 411 -5.71 2.66 5.94
N GLY A 412 -5.66 2.93 7.24
CA GLY A 412 -5.92 1.98 8.31
C GLY A 412 -7.36 2.06 8.81
N LEU A 413 -7.56 1.75 10.09
CA LEU A 413 -8.87 1.81 10.75
C LEU A 413 -9.07 3.17 11.42
N SER A 414 -10.34 3.61 11.49
CA SER A 414 -10.72 4.64 12.45
C SER A 414 -11.11 3.99 13.77
N ARG A 415 -10.97 4.72 14.88
CA ARG A 415 -11.32 4.22 16.22
C ARG A 415 -12.79 3.75 16.29
N GLU A 416 -13.69 4.48 15.63
CA GLU A 416 -15.14 4.20 15.62
C GLU A 416 -15.52 2.98 14.79
N ARG A 417 -14.75 2.68 13.73
CA ARG A 417 -14.99 1.52 12.86
C ARG A 417 -14.28 0.26 13.33
N ALA A 418 -13.42 0.36 14.33
CA ALA A 418 -12.70 -0.78 14.88
C ALA A 418 -13.61 -1.58 15.82
N GLY A 419 -14.11 -2.71 15.31
CA GLY A 419 -14.90 -3.68 16.07
C GLY A 419 -14.09 -4.40 17.15
N PHE A 420 -14.75 -5.32 17.86
CA PHE A 420 -14.15 -6.07 18.96
C PHE A 420 -13.06 -7.05 18.47
N GLU A 421 -13.33 -7.79 17.38
CA GLU A 421 -12.43 -8.82 16.83
C GLU A 421 -11.03 -8.27 16.51
N VAL A 422 -10.96 -7.10 15.90
CA VAL A 422 -9.68 -6.47 15.52
C VAL A 422 -8.84 -6.04 16.75
N ARG A 423 -9.46 -5.92 17.92
CA ARG A 423 -8.76 -5.55 19.16
C ARG A 423 -8.25 -6.76 19.93
N ASP A 424 -8.72 -7.96 19.58
CA ASP A 424 -8.38 -9.18 20.28
C ASP A 424 -6.99 -9.71 19.88
N VAL A 425 -6.45 -10.59 20.70
CA VAL A 425 -5.16 -11.24 20.44
C VAL A 425 -5.39 -12.44 19.52
N HIS A 426 -4.95 -12.31 18.28
CA HIS A 426 -4.94 -13.40 17.32
C HIS A 426 -3.74 -14.34 17.53
N SER A 427 -3.90 -15.64 17.26
CA SER A 427 -2.86 -16.67 17.45
C SER A 427 -1.56 -16.38 16.68
N SER A 428 -1.66 -15.82 15.48
CA SER A 428 -0.51 -15.42 14.66
C SER A 428 0.31 -14.26 15.23
N HIS A 429 -0.17 -13.55 16.26
CA HIS A 429 0.61 -12.53 16.96
C HIS A 429 1.82 -13.11 17.68
N TYR A 430 1.81 -14.41 18.01
CA TYR A 430 2.88 -15.09 18.74
C TYR A 430 4.25 -14.87 18.09
N GLY A 431 5.20 -14.34 18.87
CA GLY A 431 6.56 -14.03 18.42
C GLY A 431 6.69 -12.81 17.50
N ARG A 432 5.59 -12.14 17.15
CA ARG A 432 5.53 -11.03 16.18
C ARG A 432 5.11 -9.70 16.83
N MET A 433 4.01 -9.70 17.56
CA MET A 433 3.49 -8.56 18.32
C MET A 433 3.29 -8.97 19.78
N CYS A 434 3.63 -8.08 20.71
CA CYS A 434 3.43 -8.32 22.14
C CYS A 434 1.92 -8.41 22.44
N PRO A 435 1.40 -9.52 23.03
CA PRO A 435 -0.01 -9.64 23.37
C PRO A 435 -0.37 -8.90 24.67
N ILE A 436 0.62 -8.38 25.40
CA ILE A 436 0.44 -7.74 26.71
C ILE A 436 0.54 -6.21 26.61
N GLU A 437 1.55 -5.71 25.88
CA GLU A 437 1.82 -4.28 25.83
C GLU A 437 0.89 -3.57 24.84
N THR A 438 -0.25 -3.09 25.35
CA THR A 438 -1.23 -2.25 24.67
C THR A 438 -1.74 -1.19 25.65
N PRO A 439 -2.10 0.02 25.18
CA PRO A 439 -2.80 0.98 26.05
C PRO A 439 -4.12 0.40 26.58
N GLU A 440 -4.43 0.62 27.86
CA GLU A 440 -5.67 0.14 28.50
C GLU A 440 -6.90 1.00 28.16
N GLY A 441 -6.68 2.20 27.60
CA GLY A 441 -7.74 3.13 27.24
C GLY A 441 -8.48 2.79 25.94
N PRO A 442 -9.09 3.78 25.26
CA PRO A 442 -9.92 3.54 24.07
C PRO A 442 -9.16 2.98 22.86
N ASN A 443 -7.83 2.98 22.90
CA ASN A 443 -6.95 2.44 21.88
C ASN A 443 -6.51 0.99 22.15
N ILE A 444 -7.06 0.31 23.17
CA ILE A 444 -6.75 -1.09 23.46
C ILE A 444 -6.89 -1.97 22.22
N GLY A 445 -5.86 -2.77 21.95
CA GLY A 445 -5.76 -3.67 20.79
C GLY A 445 -5.45 -2.98 19.45
N LEU A 446 -5.59 -1.66 19.36
CA LEU A 446 -5.31 -0.90 18.13
C LEU A 446 -3.89 -0.35 18.06
N ILE A 447 -3.19 -0.34 19.19
CA ILE A 447 -1.80 0.04 19.32
C ILE A 447 -1.09 -1.09 20.06
N GLY A 448 -0.08 -1.67 19.43
CA GLY A 448 0.77 -2.70 20.01
C GLY A 448 2.25 -2.40 19.82
N THR A 449 3.10 -3.28 20.31
CA THR A 449 4.56 -3.19 20.14
C THR A 449 5.09 -4.45 19.46
N LEU A 450 6.10 -4.31 18.60
CA LEU A 450 6.82 -5.46 18.05
C LEU A 450 7.44 -6.32 19.16
N ALA A 451 7.36 -7.64 19.01
CA ALA A 451 8.07 -8.56 19.89
C ALA A 451 9.60 -8.37 19.78
N SER A 452 10.35 -8.88 20.77
CA SER A 452 11.80 -8.61 20.90
C SER A 452 12.63 -9.10 19.72
N TYR A 453 12.34 -10.31 19.21
CA TYR A 453 13.05 -10.91 18.08
C TYR A 453 12.37 -10.68 16.73
N ALA A 454 11.21 -10.01 16.72
CA ALA A 454 10.45 -9.76 15.52
C ALA A 454 11.22 -8.83 14.56
N LYS A 455 11.21 -9.20 13.29
CA LYS A 455 11.73 -8.40 12.17
C LYS A 455 10.62 -8.14 11.17
N VAL A 456 10.76 -7.09 10.36
CA VAL A 456 9.85 -6.81 9.26
C VAL A 456 10.58 -7.07 7.96
N ASN A 457 10.04 -7.92 7.11
CA ASN A 457 10.66 -8.22 5.81
C ASN A 457 10.34 -7.14 4.78
N ARG A 458 10.96 -7.25 3.59
CA ARG A 458 10.78 -6.30 2.48
C ARG A 458 9.33 -6.13 1.99
N TYR A 459 8.45 -7.08 2.31
CA TYR A 459 7.04 -7.05 1.93
C TYR A 459 6.14 -6.44 3.03
N GLY A 460 6.71 -6.17 4.20
CA GLY A 460 6.00 -5.65 5.36
C GLY A 460 5.39 -6.72 6.26
N PHE A 461 5.68 -8.01 6.05
CA PHE A 461 5.24 -9.05 6.98
C PHE A 461 6.21 -9.15 8.16
N ILE A 462 5.66 -9.48 9.34
CA ILE A 462 6.46 -9.64 10.55
C ILE A 462 6.95 -11.07 10.62
N GLU A 463 8.25 -11.25 10.68
CA GLU A 463 8.91 -12.54 10.80
C GLU A 463 9.42 -12.76 12.22
N THR A 464 9.43 -14.03 12.64
CA THR A 464 9.94 -14.44 13.93
C THR A 464 10.89 -15.65 13.79
N PRO A 465 12.01 -15.70 14.53
CA PRO A 465 12.99 -16.76 14.37
C PRO A 465 12.55 -18.07 15.03
N TYR A 466 12.74 -19.18 14.32
CA TYR A 466 12.56 -20.54 14.83
C TYR A 466 13.80 -21.39 14.58
N ARG A 467 14.04 -22.35 15.48
CA ARG A 467 15.09 -23.37 15.30
C ARG A 467 14.52 -24.54 14.52
N GLN A 468 15.22 -24.94 13.46
CA GLN A 468 14.81 -26.08 12.67
C GLN A 468 15.01 -27.39 13.46
N VAL A 469 14.00 -28.27 13.45
CA VAL A 469 14.07 -29.61 14.01
C VAL A 469 14.09 -30.62 12.87
N VAL A 470 15.15 -31.42 12.78
CA VAL A 470 15.32 -32.45 11.74
C VAL A 470 15.45 -33.80 12.42
N ASN A 471 14.60 -34.76 12.05
CA ASN A 471 14.57 -36.11 12.62
C ASN A 471 14.50 -36.12 14.16
N GLY A 472 13.65 -35.26 14.74
CA GLY A 472 13.48 -35.12 16.19
C GLY A 472 14.66 -34.45 16.93
N LYS A 473 15.67 -33.95 16.22
CA LYS A 473 16.83 -33.26 16.80
C LYS A 473 16.81 -31.78 16.47
N VAL A 474 16.94 -30.95 17.51
CA VAL A 474 16.98 -29.48 17.34
C VAL A 474 18.34 -29.06 16.79
N THR A 475 18.35 -28.35 15.68
CA THR A 475 19.57 -27.84 15.03
C THR A 475 19.96 -26.46 15.56
N THR A 476 21.13 -25.95 15.17
CA THR A 476 21.57 -24.56 15.42
C THR A 476 21.09 -23.59 14.35
N LYS A 477 20.53 -24.08 13.25
CA LYS A 477 20.02 -23.24 12.16
C LYS A 477 18.75 -22.52 12.63
N VAL A 478 18.76 -21.21 12.50
CA VAL A 478 17.62 -20.34 12.79
C VAL A 478 17.07 -19.82 11.47
N ASP A 479 15.79 -20.07 11.24
CA ASP A 479 15.04 -19.59 10.08
C ASP A 479 13.99 -18.59 10.56
N TYR A 480 13.89 -17.44 9.89
CA TYR A 480 12.84 -16.45 10.13
C TYR A 480 11.59 -16.86 9.34
N LEU A 481 10.47 -17.02 10.04
CA LEU A 481 9.20 -17.44 9.45
C LEU A 481 8.15 -16.32 9.60
N THR A 482 7.40 -16.08 8.53
CA THR A 482 6.29 -15.11 8.46
C THR A 482 5.04 -15.60 9.15
#